data_AF-A0A952V248-F1
#
_entry.id   AF-A0A952V248-F1
#
_cell.length_a   1.000
_cell.length_b   1.000
_cell.length_c   1.000
_cell.angle_alpha   90.00
_cell.angle_beta   90.00
_cell.angle_gamma   90.00
#
_symmetry.space_group_name_H-M   'P 1'
#
loop_
_entity.id
_entity.type
_entity.pdbx_description
1 polymer ?
#
loop_
_entity_poly.entity_id
_entity_poly.type
_entity_poly.pdbx_seq_one_letter_code
_entity_poly.pdbx_strand_id
1 'polypeptide(L)'
;MTSMEWAARFAEMGARITERWRARRRDEAAFPEIAQRVLEETDLGSDVDELVLAMLAQDPLPWQSDPEASFGQPPFTTFRGEDFFIEALFWIDGLITIHQHSFSGAFSVFCGSSVHCRYRFTETSRVSSAMALGALELTDTELLVRGDVRPIHAGPALIHSTFHLERPTVTIIVRTDTGRESGPQYNYLPPSLALDPFQPRPAVTKRIQLLTMLHAARPDAYWRAAELTLARADFHAAYLILAEAWRTLERAEDRARLFAIARATQGADLDLVLPVLEESAKKRAFVARRDGVTDDELRFVLALLLNVPKRAAIFDLLGERFPGVAPTEVLLRNLQKLNFDEVGLSLAKFLMTGDSSRDALKEHLARENVRFTNDYELLACVRMFREAPGFGALFA
;
A
#
# COMPACT_ATOMS: atom_id res chain seq x y z
N MET A 1 -30.87 12.65 -7.58
CA MET A 1 -30.67 13.95 -6.90
C MET A 1 -30.18 14.99 -7.90
N THR A 2 -30.42 16.28 -7.66
CA THR A 2 -29.89 17.37 -8.50
C THR A 2 -28.47 17.77 -8.06
N SER A 3 -27.67 18.41 -8.94
CA SER A 3 -26.30 18.86 -8.60
C SER A 3 -26.26 19.81 -7.39
N MET A 4 -27.28 20.67 -7.23
CA MET A 4 -27.39 21.57 -6.09
C MET A 4 -27.59 20.86 -4.75
N GLU A 5 -28.18 19.65 -4.73
CA GLU A 5 -28.40 18.89 -3.50
C GLU A 5 -27.10 18.33 -2.92
N TRP A 6 -26.15 17.93 -3.77
CA TRP A 6 -24.85 17.40 -3.33
C TRP A 6 -23.96 18.47 -2.70
N ALA A 7 -23.81 19.62 -3.35
CA ALA A 7 -23.03 20.73 -2.81
C ALA A 7 -23.61 21.22 -1.46
N ALA A 8 -24.94 21.28 -1.35
CA ALA A 8 -25.60 21.62 -0.10
C ALA A 8 -25.33 20.61 1.01
N ARG A 9 -25.35 19.29 0.72
CA ARG A 9 -25.04 18.24 1.69
C ARG A 9 -23.61 18.34 2.22
N PHE A 10 -22.62 18.53 1.33
CA PHE A 10 -21.23 18.71 1.76
C PHE A 10 -21.03 19.99 2.57
N ALA A 11 -21.74 21.08 2.20
CA ALA A 11 -21.72 22.33 2.96
C ALA A 11 -22.32 22.18 4.36
N GLU A 12 -23.45 21.49 4.49
CA GLU A 12 -24.09 21.19 5.78
C GLU A 12 -23.17 20.33 6.65
N MET A 13 -22.55 19.30 6.06
CA MET A 13 -21.58 18.44 6.73
C MET A 13 -20.39 19.26 7.26
N GLY A 14 -19.82 20.14 6.42
CA GLY A 14 -18.75 21.07 6.80
C GLY A 14 -19.15 22.06 7.90
N ALA A 15 -20.39 22.56 7.88
CA ALA A 15 -20.91 23.45 8.91
C ALA A 15 -21.01 22.73 10.28
N ARG A 16 -21.51 21.49 10.30
CA ARG A 16 -21.61 20.68 11.52
C ARG A 16 -20.24 20.35 12.12
N ILE A 17 -19.25 20.00 11.29
CA ILE A 17 -17.87 19.80 11.74
C ILE A 17 -17.32 21.08 12.35
N THR A 18 -17.50 22.22 11.66
CA THR A 18 -17.03 23.54 12.13
C THR A 18 -17.61 23.90 13.48
N GLU A 19 -18.92 23.74 13.67
CA GLU A 19 -19.60 24.02 14.93
C GLU A 19 -19.08 23.13 16.08
N ARG A 20 -19.04 21.82 15.86
CA ARG A 20 -18.58 20.85 16.88
C ARG A 20 -17.11 21.06 17.25
N TRP A 21 -16.26 21.37 16.28
CA TRP A 21 -14.84 21.59 16.53
C TRP A 21 -14.59 22.91 17.25
N ARG A 22 -15.32 23.98 16.91
CA ARG A 22 -15.31 25.24 17.66
C ARG A 22 -15.75 25.06 19.11
N ALA A 23 -16.76 24.22 19.38
CA ALA A 23 -17.17 23.90 20.75
C ALA A 23 -16.06 23.18 21.55
N ARG A 24 -15.14 22.49 20.87
CA ARG A 24 -13.91 21.92 21.44
C ARG A 24 -12.69 22.83 21.30
N ARG A 25 -12.89 24.14 21.08
CA ARG A 25 -11.83 25.16 20.92
C ARG A 25 -10.82 24.84 19.82
N ARG A 26 -11.26 24.13 18.78
CA ARG A 26 -10.41 23.63 17.69
C ARG A 26 -9.24 22.76 18.16
N ASP A 27 -9.42 21.98 19.22
CA ASP A 27 -8.43 20.98 19.64
C ASP A 27 -8.25 19.91 18.54
N GLU A 28 -7.03 19.78 18.01
CA GLU A 28 -6.68 18.82 16.95
C GLU A 28 -6.90 17.37 17.41
N ALA A 29 -6.71 17.08 18.70
CA ALA A 29 -6.91 15.74 19.26
C ALA A 29 -8.39 15.30 19.25
N ALA A 30 -9.31 16.27 19.29
CA ALA A 30 -10.75 16.01 19.22
C ALA A 30 -11.28 15.86 17.78
N PHE A 31 -10.50 16.29 16.78
CA PHE A 31 -10.97 16.36 15.39
C PHE A 31 -11.34 14.99 14.79
N PRO A 32 -10.57 13.91 14.97
CA PRO A 32 -10.91 12.61 14.38
C PRO A 32 -12.28 12.08 14.82
N GLU A 33 -12.60 12.20 16.11
CA GLU A 33 -13.89 11.77 16.67
C GLU A 33 -15.05 12.62 16.14
N ILE A 34 -14.83 13.93 15.99
CA ILE A 34 -15.84 14.84 15.42
C ILE A 34 -16.11 14.49 13.95
N ALA A 35 -15.05 14.35 13.16
CA ALA A 35 -15.14 14.02 11.73
C ALA A 35 -15.82 12.66 11.52
N GLN A 36 -15.44 11.65 12.29
CA GLN A 36 -16.05 10.33 12.25
C GLN A 36 -17.56 10.40 12.53
N ARG A 37 -17.96 11.01 13.65
CA ARG A 37 -19.39 11.11 14.01
C ARG A 37 -20.20 11.84 12.96
N VAL A 38 -19.67 12.93 12.41
CA VAL A 38 -20.41 13.68 11.38
C VAL A 38 -20.55 12.86 10.10
N LEU A 39 -19.54 12.10 9.70
CA LEU A 39 -19.65 11.18 8.56
C LEU A 39 -20.69 10.07 8.83
N GLU A 40 -20.67 9.45 10.02
CA GLU A 40 -21.64 8.41 10.41
C GLU A 40 -23.09 8.94 10.43
N GLU A 41 -23.27 10.19 10.84
CA GLU A 41 -24.58 10.84 10.93
C GLU A 41 -25.05 11.48 9.61
N THR A 42 -24.26 11.44 8.54
CA THR A 42 -24.60 12.08 7.26
C THR A 42 -24.90 11.05 6.19
N ASP A 43 -26.15 11.00 5.73
CA ASP A 43 -26.52 10.20 4.56
C ASP A 43 -26.13 10.94 3.28
N LEU A 44 -24.99 10.57 2.72
CA LEU A 44 -24.55 11.07 1.43
C LEU A 44 -25.29 10.36 0.28
N GLY A 45 -25.96 9.24 0.48
CA GLY A 45 -26.41 8.37 -0.60
C GLY A 45 -25.26 7.52 -1.14
N SER A 46 -25.41 6.96 -2.35
CA SER A 46 -24.42 6.02 -2.87
C SER A 46 -24.27 5.99 -4.39
N ASP A 47 -24.89 6.92 -5.08
CA ASP A 47 -24.84 6.99 -6.54
C ASP A 47 -23.57 7.75 -6.97
N VAL A 48 -22.61 7.00 -7.52
CA VAL A 48 -21.33 7.55 -7.98
C VAL A 48 -21.52 8.43 -9.20
N ASP A 49 -22.43 8.08 -10.10
CA ASP A 49 -22.66 8.81 -11.34
C ASP A 49 -23.30 10.16 -11.03
N GLU A 50 -24.31 10.17 -10.14
CA GLU A 50 -24.91 11.43 -9.67
C GLU A 50 -23.90 12.31 -8.92
N LEU A 51 -23.02 11.71 -8.09
CA LEU A 51 -21.96 12.45 -7.39
C LEU A 51 -20.99 13.11 -8.39
N VAL A 52 -20.51 12.38 -9.39
CA VAL A 52 -19.59 12.89 -10.41
C VAL A 52 -20.25 13.97 -11.27
N LEU A 53 -21.49 13.75 -11.72
CA LEU A 53 -22.23 14.75 -12.49
C LEU A 53 -22.44 16.03 -11.68
N ALA A 54 -22.70 15.92 -10.37
CA ALA A 54 -22.81 17.07 -9.49
C ALA A 54 -21.48 17.84 -9.34
N MET A 55 -20.36 17.12 -9.17
CA MET A 55 -19.01 17.71 -9.11
C MET A 55 -18.65 18.45 -10.41
N LEU A 56 -18.96 17.87 -11.57
CA LEU A 56 -18.72 18.48 -12.88
C LEU A 56 -19.59 19.72 -13.12
N ALA A 57 -20.80 19.74 -12.58
CA ALA A 57 -21.74 20.85 -12.71
C ALA A 57 -21.52 21.98 -11.68
N GLN A 58 -20.61 21.79 -10.71
CA GLN A 58 -20.37 22.75 -9.63
C GLN A 58 -19.56 23.95 -10.14
N ASP A 59 -20.14 25.14 -10.02
CA ASP A 59 -19.50 26.42 -10.35
C ASP A 59 -19.94 27.51 -9.35
N PRO A 60 -19.01 28.19 -8.66
CA PRO A 60 -17.57 27.96 -8.66
C PRO A 60 -17.18 26.66 -7.95
N LEU A 61 -16.07 26.05 -8.40
CA LEU A 61 -15.42 24.97 -7.67
C LEU A 61 -14.82 25.52 -6.36
N PRO A 62 -14.82 24.74 -5.26
CA PRO A 62 -14.04 25.09 -4.09
C PRO A 62 -12.55 24.93 -4.40
N TRP A 63 -11.69 25.49 -3.55
CA TRP A 63 -10.25 25.26 -3.64
C TRP A 63 -9.95 23.75 -3.68
N GLN A 64 -9.10 23.33 -4.63
CA GLN A 64 -8.72 21.94 -4.83
C GLN A 64 -7.35 21.68 -4.18
N SER A 65 -7.28 20.71 -3.28
CA SER A 65 -6.06 20.45 -2.49
C SER A 65 -4.94 19.78 -3.28
N ASP A 66 -5.31 18.95 -4.25
CA ASP A 66 -4.39 18.17 -5.09
C ASP A 66 -4.80 18.25 -6.58
N PRO A 67 -4.59 19.42 -7.22
CA PRO A 67 -5.00 19.63 -8.61
C PRO A 67 -4.22 18.76 -9.61
N GLU A 68 -3.04 18.27 -9.24
CA GLU A 68 -2.20 17.39 -10.08
C GLU A 68 -2.59 15.90 -9.93
N ALA A 69 -3.58 15.59 -9.10
CA ALA A 69 -4.07 14.23 -8.84
C ALA A 69 -2.96 13.26 -8.41
N SER A 70 -2.10 13.69 -7.48
CA SER A 70 -1.04 12.86 -6.92
C SER A 70 -1.57 11.75 -5.99
N PHE A 71 -2.78 11.89 -5.44
CA PHE A 71 -3.41 10.94 -4.54
C PHE A 71 -4.90 10.73 -4.87
N GLY A 72 -5.23 9.60 -5.49
CA GLY A 72 -6.57 9.34 -6.05
C GLY A 72 -6.63 9.61 -7.56
N GLN A 73 -7.71 9.17 -8.20
CA GLN A 73 -7.83 9.06 -9.66
C GLN A 73 -9.22 9.48 -10.18
N PRO A 74 -9.65 10.75 -10.02
CA PRO A 74 -8.94 11.87 -9.37
C PRO A 74 -9.34 12.05 -7.89
N PRO A 75 -8.60 12.85 -7.09
CA PRO A 75 -9.16 13.52 -5.92
C PRO A 75 -10.08 14.67 -6.33
N PHE A 76 -11.10 14.97 -5.52
CA PHE A 76 -11.92 16.16 -5.69
C PHE A 76 -12.30 16.75 -4.33
N THR A 77 -11.87 17.98 -4.06
CA THR A 77 -12.30 18.70 -2.85
C THR A 77 -13.74 19.16 -3.05
N THR A 78 -14.66 18.70 -2.18
CA THR A 78 -16.10 19.03 -2.25
C THR A 78 -16.47 20.19 -1.32
N PHE A 79 -15.70 20.40 -0.26
CA PHE A 79 -15.90 21.49 0.70
C PHE A 79 -14.56 21.97 1.25
N ARG A 80 -14.42 23.30 1.42
CA ARG A 80 -13.28 23.92 2.09
C ARG A 80 -13.74 24.72 3.29
N GLY A 81 -13.27 24.33 4.48
CA GLY A 81 -13.37 25.10 5.71
C GLY A 81 -12.12 25.97 5.93
N GLU A 82 -12.00 26.54 7.12
CA GLU A 82 -10.84 27.36 7.50
C GLU A 82 -9.58 26.50 7.65
N ASP A 83 -9.63 25.46 8.48
CA ASP A 83 -8.50 24.61 8.88
C ASP A 83 -8.67 23.12 8.50
N PHE A 84 -9.68 22.81 7.69
CA PHE A 84 -10.00 21.45 7.22
C PHE A 84 -10.76 21.48 5.90
N PHE A 85 -10.87 20.34 5.25
CA PHE A 85 -11.59 20.18 3.99
C PHE A 85 -12.15 18.76 3.86
N ILE A 86 -13.06 18.61 2.91
CA ILE A 86 -13.74 17.35 2.59
C ILE A 86 -13.42 16.99 1.14
N GLU A 87 -13.05 15.75 0.90
CA GLU A 87 -12.67 15.26 -0.42
C GLU A 87 -13.39 13.96 -0.74
N ALA A 88 -13.72 13.78 -2.02
CA ALA A 88 -13.97 12.47 -2.59
C ALA A 88 -12.70 11.99 -3.28
N LEU A 89 -12.21 10.82 -2.89
CA LEU A 89 -11.12 10.15 -3.58
C LEU A 89 -11.66 8.98 -4.37
N PHE A 90 -11.36 8.97 -5.67
CA PHE A 90 -11.73 7.90 -6.59
C PHE A 90 -10.53 6.96 -6.77
N TRP A 91 -10.77 5.66 -6.64
CA TRP A 91 -9.71 4.65 -6.70
C TRP A 91 -9.96 3.67 -7.82
N ILE A 92 -9.09 3.70 -8.83
CA ILE A 92 -9.16 2.81 -10.00
C ILE A 92 -8.15 1.67 -9.85
N ASP A 93 -6.92 1.99 -9.46
CA ASP A 93 -5.86 0.97 -9.34
C ASP A 93 -5.75 0.42 -7.92
N GLY A 94 -6.19 1.21 -6.93
CA GLY A 94 -6.60 0.73 -5.61
C GLY A 94 -5.48 0.23 -4.69
N LEU A 95 -4.25 0.68 -4.92
CA LEU A 95 -3.09 0.36 -4.08
C LEU A 95 -2.58 1.63 -3.40
N ILE A 96 -2.61 1.63 -2.07
CA ILE A 96 -1.97 2.67 -1.26
C ILE A 96 -0.77 2.06 -0.53
N THR A 97 0.33 2.81 -0.45
CA THR A 97 1.47 2.44 0.40
C THR A 97 1.03 2.35 1.86
N ILE A 98 1.74 1.57 2.68
CA ILE A 98 1.56 1.64 4.13
C ILE A 98 2.09 2.99 4.58
N HIS A 99 1.29 3.77 5.30
CA HIS A 99 1.63 5.14 5.66
C HIS A 99 1.02 5.56 6.99
N GLN A 100 1.60 6.60 7.58
CA GLN A 100 0.95 7.42 8.60
C GLN A 100 0.51 8.75 8.01
N HIS A 101 -0.14 9.59 8.82
CA HIS A 101 -0.72 10.85 8.38
C HIS A 101 -0.07 12.03 9.08
N SER A 102 0.21 13.12 8.35
CA SER A 102 0.57 14.40 8.97
C SER A 102 -0.66 15.27 9.30
N PHE A 103 -1.85 14.68 9.26
CA PHE A 103 -3.14 15.32 9.50
C PHE A 103 -4.05 14.41 10.32
N SER A 104 -5.10 15.01 10.87
CA SER A 104 -6.18 14.31 11.60
C SER A 104 -7.47 14.35 10.79
N GLY A 105 -8.36 13.39 10.99
CA GLY A 105 -9.58 13.31 10.19
C GLY A 105 -10.40 12.06 10.39
N ALA A 106 -11.20 11.72 9.39
CA ALA A 106 -11.89 10.45 9.26
C ALA A 106 -12.15 10.16 7.78
N PHE A 107 -12.30 8.89 7.43
CA PHE A 107 -12.71 8.48 6.09
C PHE A 107 -13.91 7.54 6.15
N SER A 108 -14.72 7.60 5.09
CA SER A 108 -15.87 6.72 4.88
C SER A 108 -15.81 6.05 3.52
N VAL A 109 -16.21 4.78 3.43
CA VAL A 109 -16.41 4.09 2.15
C VAL A 109 -17.77 4.50 1.57
N PHE A 110 -17.76 5.29 0.50
CA PHE A 110 -18.98 5.74 -0.17
C PHE A 110 -19.49 4.72 -1.19
N CYS A 111 -18.56 4.16 -1.98
CA CYS A 111 -18.87 3.12 -2.96
C CYS A 111 -17.73 2.10 -3.04
N GLY A 112 -18.10 0.84 -3.31
CA GLY A 112 -17.17 -0.29 -3.29
C GLY A 112 -16.89 -0.76 -1.87
N SER A 113 -15.73 -1.38 -1.72
CA SER A 113 -15.23 -1.99 -0.50
C SER A 113 -13.70 -1.96 -0.49
N SER A 114 -13.11 -2.16 0.68
CA SER A 114 -11.66 -2.09 0.84
C SER A 114 -11.16 -3.03 1.92
N VAL A 115 -9.96 -3.57 1.74
CA VAL A 115 -9.25 -4.25 2.84
C VAL A 115 -8.38 -3.22 3.55
N HIS A 116 -8.69 -2.95 4.80
CA HIS A 116 -7.95 -2.02 5.65
C HIS A 116 -7.01 -2.81 6.56
N CYS A 117 -5.70 -2.60 6.41
CA CYS A 117 -4.67 -3.22 7.23
C CYS A 117 -4.07 -2.17 8.17
N ARG A 118 -3.95 -2.49 9.46
CA ARG A 118 -3.35 -1.62 10.48
C ARG A 118 -2.03 -2.20 10.96
N TYR A 119 -1.08 -1.32 11.22
CA TYR A 119 0.29 -1.69 11.55
C TYR A 119 0.78 -0.97 12.80
N ARG A 120 1.83 -1.54 13.38
CA ARG A 120 2.69 -0.90 14.38
C ARG A 120 4.10 -0.84 13.82
N PHE A 121 4.78 0.29 14.03
CA PHE A 121 6.20 0.42 13.76
C PHE A 121 6.95 0.65 15.06
N THR A 122 7.91 -0.22 15.36
CA THR A 122 8.80 -0.09 16.51
C THR A 122 10.15 0.42 16.02
N GLU A 123 10.40 1.73 16.17
CA GLU A 123 11.65 2.37 15.77
C GLU A 123 12.82 1.77 16.57
N THR A 124 13.84 1.28 15.88
CA THR A 124 15.08 0.76 16.48
C THR A 124 16.26 1.70 16.27
N SER A 125 16.25 2.47 15.19
CA SER A 125 17.29 3.46 14.88
C SER A 125 16.73 4.61 14.07
N ARG A 126 17.07 5.84 14.46
CA ARG A 126 16.69 7.05 13.74
C ARG A 126 17.84 7.51 12.86
N VAL A 127 17.63 7.53 11.54
CA VAL A 127 18.63 8.02 10.58
C VAL A 127 18.53 9.53 10.41
N SER A 128 17.31 10.07 10.29
CA SER A 128 17.03 11.51 10.18
C SER A 128 15.56 11.80 10.50
N SER A 129 15.12 13.06 10.41
CA SER A 129 13.69 13.40 10.48
C SER A 129 12.86 12.75 9.38
N ALA A 130 13.47 12.40 8.24
CA ALA A 130 12.79 11.84 7.08
C ALA A 130 12.97 10.32 6.92
N MET A 131 13.71 9.68 7.82
CA MET A 131 14.03 8.26 7.67
C MET A 131 14.32 7.61 9.02
N ALA A 132 13.67 6.47 9.27
CA ALA A 132 13.87 5.65 10.46
C ALA A 132 13.88 4.17 10.09
N LEU A 133 14.65 3.39 10.86
CA LEU A 133 14.71 1.94 10.80
C LEU A 133 14.00 1.35 12.01
N GLY A 134 13.35 0.21 11.82
CA GLY A 134 12.56 -0.43 12.87
C GLY A 134 11.96 -1.75 12.43
N ALA A 135 10.97 -2.23 13.18
CA ALA A 135 10.17 -3.39 12.83
C ALA A 135 8.73 -2.95 12.52
N LEU A 136 8.23 -3.31 11.34
CA LEU A 136 6.84 -3.10 10.93
C LEU A 136 6.04 -4.39 11.12
N GLU A 137 4.97 -4.31 11.90
CA GLU A 137 4.13 -5.46 12.25
C GLU A 137 2.67 -5.20 11.86
N LEU A 138 2.04 -6.14 11.16
CA LEU A 138 0.59 -6.13 10.94
C LEU A 138 -0.12 -6.48 12.25
N THR A 139 -0.89 -5.53 12.76
CA THR A 139 -1.64 -5.69 14.01
C THR A 139 -3.07 -6.14 13.78
N ASP A 140 -3.69 -5.72 12.67
CA ASP A 140 -5.12 -5.98 12.42
C ASP A 140 -5.49 -5.83 10.93
N THR A 141 -6.55 -6.51 10.52
CA THR A 141 -7.13 -6.45 9.17
C THR A 141 -8.64 -6.42 9.23
N GLU A 142 -9.24 -5.61 8.37
CA GLU A 142 -10.69 -5.38 8.34
C GLU A 142 -11.19 -5.26 6.89
N LEU A 143 -12.34 -5.88 6.58
CA LEU A 143 -13.06 -5.63 5.34
C LEU A 143 -14.03 -4.46 5.55
N LEU A 144 -13.73 -3.32 4.94
CA LEU A 144 -14.61 -2.15 4.96
C LEU A 144 -15.57 -2.20 3.78
N VAL A 145 -16.85 -1.99 4.06
CA VAL A 145 -17.92 -1.90 3.07
C VAL A 145 -18.54 -0.51 3.08
N ARG A 146 -19.43 -0.24 2.11
CA ARG A 146 -20.18 1.02 2.04
C ARG A 146 -20.77 1.41 3.41
N GLY A 147 -20.56 2.66 3.80
CA GLY A 147 -21.06 3.25 5.03
C GLY A 147 -20.11 3.09 6.22
N ASP A 148 -19.12 2.20 6.16
CA ASP A 148 -18.11 2.13 7.20
C ASP A 148 -17.33 3.44 7.28
N VAL A 149 -17.12 3.92 8.51
CA VAL A 149 -16.34 5.12 8.82
C VAL A 149 -15.23 4.78 9.80
N ARG A 150 -14.01 5.25 9.54
CA ARG A 150 -12.88 5.08 10.46
C ARG A 150 -12.19 6.42 10.73
N PRO A 151 -11.78 6.69 11.98
CA PRO A 151 -11.04 7.89 12.31
C PRO A 151 -9.61 7.81 11.77
N ILE A 152 -9.05 8.96 11.44
CA ILE A 152 -7.65 9.15 11.05
C ILE A 152 -6.97 9.93 12.17
N HIS A 153 -6.08 9.27 12.89
CA HIS A 153 -5.23 9.92 13.88
C HIS A 153 -3.88 10.27 13.25
N ALA A 154 -3.42 11.50 13.47
CA ALA A 154 -2.12 11.95 13.01
C ALA A 154 -0.96 11.16 13.63
N GLY A 155 0.18 11.13 12.93
CA GLY A 155 1.39 10.45 13.36
C GLY A 155 1.23 8.92 13.44
N PRO A 156 2.01 8.24 14.29
CA PRO A 156 2.07 6.77 14.34
C PRO A 156 0.83 6.12 14.99
N ALA A 157 -0.15 6.92 15.43
CA ALA A 157 -1.39 6.41 16.02
C ALA A 157 -2.26 5.65 15.01
N LEU A 158 -2.15 5.99 13.72
CA LEU A 158 -2.72 5.21 12.63
C LEU A 158 -1.69 5.02 11.51
N ILE A 159 -0.95 3.92 11.60
CA ILE A 159 -0.17 3.40 10.47
C ILE A 159 -1.04 2.37 9.76
N HIS A 160 -1.40 2.63 8.50
CA HIS A 160 -2.31 1.75 7.78
C HIS A 160 -2.02 1.68 6.28
N SER A 161 -2.67 0.73 5.63
CA SER A 161 -2.85 0.70 4.18
C SER A 161 -4.28 0.29 3.86
N THR A 162 -4.84 0.84 2.80
CA THR A 162 -6.17 0.48 2.31
C THR A 162 -6.06 -0.04 0.89
N PHE A 163 -6.67 -1.19 0.62
CA PHE A 163 -6.69 -1.81 -0.70
C PHE A 163 -8.09 -1.76 -1.25
N HIS A 164 -8.28 -0.92 -2.26
CA HIS A 164 -9.57 -0.72 -2.91
C HIS A 164 -9.81 -1.83 -3.92
N LEU A 165 -11.00 -2.43 -3.86
CA LEU A 165 -11.31 -3.68 -4.54
C LEU A 165 -11.99 -3.41 -5.88
N GLU A 166 -13.12 -2.71 -5.83
CA GLU A 166 -13.91 -2.30 -7.00
C GLU A 166 -13.30 -1.09 -7.73
N ARG A 167 -13.74 -0.86 -8.98
CA ARG A 167 -13.30 0.24 -9.86
C ARG A 167 -14.53 1.04 -10.37
N PRO A 168 -14.78 2.27 -9.88
CA PRO A 168 -14.10 2.91 -8.77
C PRO A 168 -14.55 2.35 -7.43
N THR A 169 -13.62 2.30 -6.47
CA THR A 169 -13.98 2.49 -5.07
C THR A 169 -13.94 3.99 -4.81
N VAL A 170 -14.88 4.51 -4.03
CA VAL A 170 -14.94 5.93 -3.68
C VAL A 170 -14.92 6.07 -2.17
N THR A 171 -14.00 6.89 -1.67
CA THR A 171 -13.91 7.22 -0.25
C THR A 171 -14.12 8.71 -0.03
N ILE A 172 -14.95 9.07 0.96
CA ILE A 172 -15.08 10.45 1.41
C ILE A 172 -14.16 10.64 2.61
N ILE A 173 -13.28 11.64 2.53
CA ILE A 173 -12.32 11.96 3.58
C ILE A 173 -12.59 13.36 4.09
N VAL A 174 -12.68 13.49 5.41
CA VAL A 174 -12.63 14.76 6.11
C VAL A 174 -11.27 14.83 6.76
N ARG A 175 -10.47 15.86 6.45
CA ARG A 175 -9.14 16.02 7.05
C ARG A 175 -8.79 17.46 7.35
N THR A 176 -8.05 17.66 8.43
CA THR A 176 -7.41 18.93 8.73
C THR A 176 -6.35 19.25 7.67
N ASP A 177 -5.91 20.50 7.62
CA ASP A 177 -4.62 20.81 7.02
C ASP A 177 -3.49 20.09 7.79
N THR A 178 -2.29 20.03 7.18
CA THR A 178 -1.12 19.43 7.82
C THR A 178 -0.83 20.12 9.15
N GLY A 179 -1.00 19.39 10.25
CA GLY A 179 -0.77 19.88 11.60
C GLY A 179 0.72 20.05 11.88
N ARG A 180 1.10 21.11 12.60
CA ARG A 180 2.51 21.37 12.95
C ARG A 180 3.10 20.32 13.90
N GLU A 181 2.24 19.68 14.69
CA GLU A 181 2.63 18.71 15.72
C GLU A 181 2.60 17.25 15.23
N SER A 182 2.04 17.01 14.04
CA SER A 182 1.79 15.67 13.49
C SER A 182 3.05 14.88 13.09
N GLY A 183 4.20 15.55 13.00
CA GLY A 183 5.43 14.96 12.47
C GLY A 183 5.36 14.67 10.95
N PRO A 184 6.35 13.93 10.41
CA PRO A 184 6.41 13.63 8.97
C PRO A 184 5.34 12.64 8.55
N GLN A 185 4.93 12.67 7.28
CA GLN A 185 4.04 11.67 6.70
C GLN A 185 4.88 10.48 6.17
N TYR A 186 5.29 9.57 7.05
CA TYR A 186 6.07 8.41 6.64
C TYR A 186 5.26 7.43 5.80
N ASN A 187 5.88 6.98 4.70
CA ASN A 187 5.63 5.70 4.07
C ASN A 187 6.46 4.62 4.77
N TYR A 188 5.82 3.51 5.11
CA TYR A 188 6.44 2.34 5.69
C TYR A 188 6.66 1.28 4.61
N LEU A 189 7.91 0.89 4.46
CA LEU A 189 8.38 -0.07 3.49
C LEU A 189 8.80 -1.33 4.25
N PRO A 190 8.00 -2.42 4.16
CA PRO A 190 8.28 -3.63 4.90
C PRO A 190 9.65 -4.23 4.55
N PRO A 191 10.33 -4.87 5.50
CA PRO A 191 9.87 -5.07 6.88
C PRO A 191 10.26 -3.95 7.85
N SER A 192 11.09 -2.99 7.44
CA SER A 192 11.94 -2.30 8.43
C SER A 192 12.20 -0.81 8.20
N LEU A 193 11.64 -0.20 7.16
CA LEU A 193 11.99 1.17 6.79
C LEU A 193 10.78 2.11 6.87
N ALA A 194 10.93 3.23 7.54
CA ALA A 194 10.03 4.38 7.46
C ALA A 194 10.72 5.51 6.69
N LEU A 195 10.03 6.12 5.74
CA LEU A 195 10.57 7.12 4.83
C LEU A 195 9.55 8.23 4.57
N ASP A 196 9.95 9.49 4.71
CA ASP A 196 9.15 10.64 4.32
C ASP A 196 9.31 10.89 2.81
N PRO A 197 8.29 10.63 1.98
CA PRO A 197 8.39 10.81 0.53
C PRO A 197 8.31 12.29 0.12
N PHE A 198 7.92 13.19 1.02
CA PHE A 198 7.69 14.60 0.72
C PHE A 198 8.92 15.46 0.93
N GLN A 199 10.01 14.91 1.48
CA GLN A 199 11.26 15.66 1.64
C GLN A 199 12.02 15.74 0.30
N PRO A 200 12.16 16.93 -0.32
CA PRO A 200 12.82 17.04 -1.62
C PRO A 200 14.32 16.77 -1.51
N ARG A 201 14.87 15.95 -2.41
CA ARG A 201 16.32 15.72 -2.52
C ARG A 201 16.86 15.92 -3.95
N PRO A 202 16.79 17.16 -4.51
CA PRO A 202 17.07 17.39 -5.93
C PRO A 202 18.44 16.90 -6.41
N ALA A 203 19.48 17.03 -5.57
CA ALA A 203 20.82 16.55 -5.89
C ALA A 203 20.88 15.02 -6.01
N VAL A 204 20.18 14.29 -5.15
CA VAL A 204 20.09 12.82 -5.20
C VAL A 204 19.28 12.40 -6.42
N THR A 205 18.13 13.05 -6.67
CA THR A 205 17.31 12.82 -7.87
C THR A 205 18.13 13.01 -9.15
N LYS A 206 18.94 14.07 -9.26
CA LYS A 206 19.78 14.30 -10.43
C LYS A 206 20.89 13.25 -10.59
N ARG A 207 21.51 12.80 -9.49
CA ARG A 207 22.48 11.70 -9.52
C ARG A 207 21.84 10.41 -10.00
N ILE A 208 20.66 10.07 -9.51
CA ILE A 208 19.87 8.92 -9.96
C ILE A 208 19.60 9.02 -11.47
N GLN A 209 19.11 10.15 -11.96
CA GLN A 209 18.87 10.36 -13.39
C GLN A 209 20.14 10.17 -14.25
N LEU A 210 21.29 10.68 -13.80
CA LEU A 210 22.56 10.50 -14.49
C LEU A 210 23.02 9.03 -14.47
N LEU A 211 22.84 8.33 -13.35
CA LEU A 211 23.15 6.90 -13.25
C LEU A 211 22.25 6.07 -14.19
N THR A 212 20.94 6.34 -14.21
CA THR A 212 19.99 5.67 -15.11
C THR A 212 20.35 5.92 -16.58
N MET A 213 20.72 7.15 -16.94
CA MET A 213 21.20 7.46 -18.29
C MET A 213 22.51 6.72 -18.62
N LEU A 214 23.48 6.65 -17.70
CA LEU A 214 24.72 5.92 -17.92
C LEU A 214 24.47 4.42 -18.06
N HIS A 215 23.56 3.84 -17.26
CA HIS A 215 23.19 2.44 -17.38
C HIS A 215 22.66 2.12 -18.79
N ALA A 216 21.78 2.98 -19.33
CA ALA A 216 21.20 2.79 -20.65
C ALA A 216 22.18 3.03 -21.81
N ALA A 217 23.08 4.01 -21.70
CA ALA A 217 23.88 4.48 -22.83
C ALA A 217 25.39 4.17 -22.76
N ARG A 218 25.92 3.90 -21.56
CA ARG A 218 27.35 3.77 -21.25
C ARG A 218 27.57 2.82 -20.05
N PRO A 219 27.24 1.52 -20.17
CA PRO A 219 27.29 0.57 -19.04
C PRO A 219 28.68 0.44 -18.40
N ASP A 220 29.77 0.62 -19.16
CA ASP A 220 31.14 0.61 -18.60
C ASP A 220 31.39 1.79 -17.65
N ALA A 221 30.81 2.97 -17.94
CA ALA A 221 30.94 4.16 -17.11
C ALA A 221 29.99 4.17 -15.91
N TYR A 222 28.89 3.41 -15.99
CA TYR A 222 27.90 3.29 -14.91
C TYR A 222 28.54 2.87 -13.60
N TRP A 223 29.34 1.80 -13.60
CA TRP A 223 29.92 1.25 -12.37
C TRP A 223 30.84 2.24 -11.66
N ARG A 224 31.70 2.92 -12.44
CA ARG A 224 32.58 3.93 -11.89
C ARG A 224 31.81 5.11 -11.29
N ALA A 225 30.73 5.53 -11.95
CA ALA A 225 29.86 6.61 -11.46
C ALA A 225 29.07 6.18 -10.21
N ALA A 226 28.58 4.95 -10.17
CA ALA A 226 27.83 4.39 -9.05
C ALA A 226 28.72 4.29 -7.79
N GLU A 227 29.94 3.78 -7.93
CA GLU A 227 30.95 3.75 -6.86
C GLU A 227 31.25 5.15 -6.31
N LEU A 228 31.52 6.12 -7.21
CA LEU A 228 31.81 7.50 -6.81
C LEU A 228 30.62 8.17 -6.11
N THR A 229 29.40 7.84 -6.54
CA THR A 229 28.17 8.40 -5.96
C THR A 229 27.92 7.82 -4.57
N LEU A 230 28.00 6.49 -4.40
CA LEU A 230 27.78 5.80 -3.13
C LEU A 230 28.87 6.09 -2.09
N ALA A 231 30.11 6.33 -2.53
CA ALA A 231 31.21 6.74 -1.64
C ALA A 231 30.95 8.09 -0.94
N ARG A 232 30.04 8.91 -1.46
CA ARG A 232 29.71 10.26 -0.94
C ARG A 232 28.26 10.37 -0.48
N ALA A 233 27.50 9.27 -0.54
CA ALA A 233 26.11 9.25 -0.16
C ALA A 233 25.97 9.19 1.37
N ASP A 234 25.01 9.91 1.91
CA ASP A 234 24.46 9.57 3.23
C ASP A 234 23.54 8.35 3.12
N PHE A 235 23.13 7.81 4.27
CA PHE A 235 22.35 6.59 4.35
C PHE A 235 21.06 6.66 3.51
N HIS A 236 20.34 7.78 3.59
CA HIS A 236 19.11 7.99 2.83
C HIS A 236 19.41 8.08 1.31
N ALA A 237 20.46 8.78 0.89
CA ALA A 237 20.83 8.85 -0.52
C ALA A 237 21.25 7.48 -1.06
N ALA A 238 21.99 6.70 -0.26
CA ALA A 238 22.38 5.33 -0.60
C ALA A 238 21.14 4.44 -0.79
N TYR A 239 20.16 4.52 0.12
CA TYR A 239 18.88 3.82 -0.04
C TYR A 239 18.18 4.19 -1.35
N LEU A 240 18.01 5.48 -1.67
CA LEU A 240 17.31 5.91 -2.89
C LEU A 240 18.01 5.42 -4.16
N ILE A 241 19.35 5.43 -4.18
CA ILE A 241 20.14 4.90 -5.29
C ILE A 241 19.95 3.38 -5.43
N LEU A 242 19.97 2.64 -4.32
CA LEU A 242 19.74 1.19 -4.33
C LEU A 242 18.30 0.85 -4.74
N ALA A 243 17.30 1.62 -4.30
CA ALA A 243 15.90 1.42 -4.66
C ALA A 243 15.67 1.57 -6.17
N GLU A 244 16.34 2.54 -6.81
CA GLU A 244 16.36 2.67 -8.27
C GLU A 244 17.11 1.52 -8.94
N ALA A 245 18.25 1.11 -8.39
CA ALA A 245 19.01 -0.02 -8.94
C ALA A 245 18.21 -1.32 -8.91
N TRP A 246 17.42 -1.57 -7.86
CA TRP A 246 16.49 -2.69 -7.78
C TRP A 246 15.31 -2.59 -8.76
N ARG A 247 15.07 -1.41 -9.33
CA ARG A 247 14.04 -1.20 -10.36
C ARG A 247 14.60 -1.40 -11.77
N THR A 248 15.87 -1.06 -11.98
CA THR A 248 16.47 -0.93 -13.32
C THR A 248 17.46 -2.04 -13.65
N LEU A 249 18.22 -2.56 -12.67
CA LEU A 249 19.20 -3.63 -12.89
C LEU A 249 18.51 -5.00 -12.90
N GLU A 250 18.63 -5.69 -14.03
CA GLU A 250 18.00 -7.00 -14.23
C GLU A 250 18.73 -8.12 -13.48
N ARG A 251 20.07 -8.11 -13.49
CA ARG A 251 20.89 -9.19 -12.92
C ARG A 251 21.00 -9.06 -11.40
N ALA A 252 20.77 -10.17 -10.69
CA ALA A 252 20.94 -10.22 -9.24
C ALA A 252 22.38 -9.94 -8.80
N GLU A 253 23.36 -10.36 -9.59
CA GLU A 253 24.79 -10.12 -9.34
C GLU A 253 25.13 -8.63 -9.34
N ASP A 254 24.55 -7.86 -10.26
CA ASP A 254 24.76 -6.42 -10.38
C ASP A 254 24.18 -5.69 -9.16
N ARG A 255 22.98 -6.10 -8.73
CA ARG A 255 22.34 -5.59 -7.50
C ARG A 255 23.17 -5.90 -6.26
N ALA A 256 23.65 -7.14 -6.14
CA ALA A 256 24.50 -7.57 -5.03
C ALA A 256 25.83 -6.80 -4.98
N ARG A 257 26.46 -6.57 -6.14
CA ARG A 257 27.68 -5.76 -6.25
C ARG A 257 27.44 -4.33 -5.76
N LEU A 258 26.36 -3.69 -6.20
CA LEU A 258 26.04 -2.32 -5.80
C LEU A 258 25.73 -2.21 -4.30
N PHE A 259 25.01 -3.19 -3.76
CA PHE A 259 24.74 -3.27 -2.33
C PHE A 259 26.02 -3.44 -1.51
N ALA A 260 26.96 -4.28 -1.95
CA ALA A 260 28.24 -4.43 -1.27
C ALA A 260 29.04 -3.12 -1.21
N ILE A 261 29.02 -2.33 -2.29
CA ILE A 261 29.65 -0.99 -2.34
C ILE A 261 29.00 -0.06 -1.31
N ALA A 262 27.67 0.00 -1.27
CA ALA A 262 26.94 0.84 -0.32
C ALA A 262 27.16 0.37 1.13
N ARG A 263 27.14 -0.94 1.39
CA ARG A 263 27.35 -1.51 2.74
C ARG A 263 28.73 -1.18 3.28
N ALA A 264 29.75 -1.18 2.44
CA ALA A 264 31.12 -0.81 2.83
C ALA A 264 31.23 0.65 3.33
N THR A 265 30.33 1.55 2.89
CA THR A 265 30.36 2.97 3.28
C THR A 265 29.33 3.32 4.35
N GLN A 266 28.17 2.65 4.36
CA GLN A 266 27.05 2.95 5.27
C GLN A 266 27.03 2.06 6.52
N GLY A 267 27.81 0.98 6.55
CA GLY A 267 27.88 0.08 7.69
C GLY A 267 26.77 -0.99 7.72
N ALA A 268 26.69 -1.70 8.84
CA ALA A 268 25.85 -2.89 9.00
C ALA A 268 24.34 -2.58 9.03
N ASP A 269 23.92 -1.37 9.39
CA ASP A 269 22.51 -0.97 9.39
C ASP A 269 21.87 -1.08 8.00
N LEU A 270 22.68 -1.03 6.93
CA LEU A 270 22.20 -1.24 5.56
C LEU A 270 21.70 -2.68 5.32
N ASP A 271 22.10 -3.64 6.14
CA ASP A 271 21.61 -5.02 6.08
C ASP A 271 20.10 -5.09 6.36
N LEU A 272 19.55 -4.13 7.12
CA LEU A 272 18.11 -3.99 7.34
C LEU A 272 17.36 -3.51 6.09
N VAL A 273 18.05 -2.88 5.14
CA VAL A 273 17.46 -2.32 3.91
C VAL A 273 17.36 -3.37 2.80
N LEU A 274 18.23 -4.39 2.78
CA LEU A 274 18.20 -5.41 1.73
C LEU A 274 16.83 -6.12 1.61
N PRO A 275 16.20 -6.59 2.71
CA PRO A 275 14.87 -7.17 2.63
C PRO A 275 13.81 -6.19 2.11
N VAL A 276 13.96 -4.88 2.40
CA VAL A 276 13.05 -3.83 1.92
C VAL A 276 13.14 -3.67 0.40
N LEU A 277 14.35 -3.69 -0.15
CA LEU A 277 14.59 -3.59 -1.58
C LEU A 277 14.00 -4.79 -2.33
N GLU A 278 14.23 -5.99 -1.79
CA GLU A 278 13.68 -7.24 -2.33
C GLU A 278 12.15 -7.24 -2.30
N GLU A 279 11.55 -6.88 -1.17
CA GLU A 279 10.10 -6.83 -1.01
C GLU A 279 9.46 -5.77 -1.92
N SER A 280 10.08 -4.60 -2.05
CA SER A 280 9.62 -3.56 -2.97
C SER A 280 9.67 -4.01 -4.43
N ALA A 281 10.73 -4.70 -4.85
CA ALA A 281 10.83 -5.24 -6.20
C ALA A 281 9.77 -6.32 -6.47
N LYS A 282 9.54 -7.21 -5.50
CA LYS A 282 8.48 -8.22 -5.54
C LYS A 282 7.09 -7.60 -5.70
N LYS A 283 6.76 -6.60 -4.88
CA LYS A 283 5.47 -5.89 -4.95
C LYS A 283 5.25 -5.23 -6.31
N ARG A 284 6.25 -4.52 -6.85
CA ARG A 284 6.17 -3.88 -8.18
C ARG A 284 5.83 -4.87 -9.29
N ALA A 285 6.46 -6.05 -9.30
CA ALA A 285 6.17 -7.07 -10.30
C ALA A 285 4.70 -7.54 -10.26
N PHE A 286 4.06 -7.49 -9.10
CA PHE A 286 2.66 -7.90 -8.94
C PHE A 286 1.67 -6.78 -9.25
N VAL A 287 1.99 -5.54 -8.88
CA VAL A 287 1.20 -4.37 -9.30
C VAL A 287 1.07 -4.35 -10.83
N ALA A 288 2.20 -4.53 -11.54
CA ALA A 288 2.19 -4.57 -13.01
C ALA A 288 1.33 -5.71 -13.59
N ARG A 289 1.16 -6.84 -12.88
CA ARG A 289 0.27 -7.93 -13.29
C ARG A 289 -1.21 -7.61 -13.02
N ARG A 290 -1.50 -6.81 -11.99
CA ARG A 290 -2.86 -6.41 -11.60
C ARG A 290 -3.49 -5.42 -12.59
N ASP A 291 -2.69 -4.57 -13.25
CA ASP A 291 -3.22 -3.51 -14.12
C ASP A 291 -4.12 -4.04 -15.25
N GLY A 292 -3.92 -5.28 -15.69
CA GLY A 292 -4.76 -5.97 -16.68
C GLY A 292 -5.94 -6.78 -16.12
N VAL A 293 -6.10 -6.88 -14.80
CA VAL A 293 -7.12 -7.72 -14.17
C VAL A 293 -8.39 -6.91 -13.88
N THR A 294 -9.48 -7.29 -14.54
CA THR A 294 -10.82 -6.70 -14.39
C THR A 294 -11.81 -7.56 -13.58
N ASP A 295 -11.50 -8.84 -13.35
CA ASP A 295 -12.32 -9.75 -12.54
C ASP A 295 -12.23 -9.38 -11.06
N ASP A 296 -13.34 -8.95 -10.47
CA ASP A 296 -13.40 -8.42 -9.09
C ASP A 296 -12.92 -9.41 -8.04
N GLU A 297 -13.25 -10.69 -8.23
CA GLU A 297 -12.85 -11.75 -7.31
C GLU A 297 -11.34 -12.00 -7.35
N LEU A 298 -10.76 -12.04 -8.55
CA LEU A 298 -9.32 -12.19 -8.72
C LEU A 298 -8.57 -10.96 -8.20
N ARG A 299 -9.12 -9.75 -8.38
CA ARG A 299 -8.57 -8.52 -7.79
C ARG A 299 -8.57 -8.60 -6.26
N PHE A 300 -9.64 -9.10 -5.65
CA PHE A 300 -9.71 -9.32 -4.22
C PHE A 300 -8.64 -10.30 -3.74
N VAL A 301 -8.53 -11.47 -4.36
CA VAL A 301 -7.51 -12.47 -4.00
C VAL A 301 -6.10 -11.91 -4.17
N LEU A 302 -5.82 -11.20 -5.27
CA LEU A 302 -4.53 -10.54 -5.47
C LEU A 302 -4.24 -9.49 -4.41
N ALA A 303 -5.24 -8.70 -4.01
CA ALA A 303 -5.11 -7.70 -2.95
C ALA A 303 -4.74 -8.36 -1.60
N LEU A 304 -5.37 -9.50 -1.26
CA LEU A 304 -5.05 -10.25 -0.06
C LEU A 304 -3.62 -10.79 -0.09
N LEU A 305 -3.25 -11.49 -1.16
CA LEU A 305 -1.90 -12.06 -1.30
C LEU A 305 -0.81 -10.99 -1.23
N LEU A 306 -1.06 -9.79 -1.77
CA LEU A 306 -0.06 -8.73 -1.80
C LEU A 306 0.17 -8.05 -0.44
N ASN A 307 -0.83 -8.08 0.44
CA ASN A 307 -0.88 -7.12 1.54
C ASN A 307 -1.23 -7.70 2.89
N VAL A 308 -1.76 -8.91 2.94
CA VAL A 308 -2.10 -9.60 4.18
C VAL A 308 -1.04 -10.68 4.40
N PRO A 309 -0.01 -10.44 5.22
CA PRO A 309 1.13 -11.36 5.37
C PRO A 309 0.82 -12.62 6.20
N LYS A 310 -0.44 -12.87 6.57
CA LYS A 310 -0.84 -13.98 7.45
C LYS A 310 -1.92 -14.83 6.80
N ARG A 311 -1.72 -16.14 6.73
CA ARG A 311 -2.67 -17.08 6.12
C ARG A 311 -4.05 -17.01 6.77
N ALA A 312 -4.11 -17.03 8.10
CA ALA A 312 -5.38 -17.00 8.83
C ALA A 312 -6.22 -15.77 8.45
N ALA A 313 -5.62 -14.59 8.45
CA ALA A 313 -6.30 -13.34 8.08
C ALA A 313 -6.78 -13.34 6.62
N ILE A 314 -6.02 -13.93 5.68
CA ILE A 314 -6.48 -14.11 4.30
C ILE A 314 -7.76 -14.95 4.27
N PHE A 315 -7.80 -16.06 5.01
CA PHE A 315 -8.93 -16.97 5.02
C PHE A 315 -10.16 -16.36 5.70
N ASP A 316 -9.97 -15.60 6.77
CA ASP A 316 -11.03 -14.87 7.45
C ASP A 316 -11.69 -13.86 6.49
N LEU A 317 -10.88 -13.06 5.79
CA LEU A 317 -11.37 -12.08 4.80
C LEU A 317 -12.06 -12.75 3.60
N LEU A 318 -11.57 -13.91 3.15
CA LEU A 318 -12.24 -14.69 2.09
C LEU A 318 -13.60 -15.22 2.56
N GLY A 319 -13.68 -15.72 3.80
CA GLY A 319 -14.93 -16.21 4.38
C GLY A 319 -15.96 -15.10 4.58
N GLU A 320 -15.50 -13.92 4.98
CA GLU A 320 -16.35 -12.74 5.15
C GLU A 320 -16.90 -12.22 3.80
N ARG A 321 -16.05 -12.18 2.76
CA ARG A 321 -16.45 -11.69 1.43
C ARG A 321 -17.31 -12.70 0.65
N PHE A 322 -17.06 -14.01 0.80
CA PHE A 322 -17.75 -15.07 0.05
C PHE A 322 -18.46 -16.05 0.99
N PRO A 323 -19.51 -15.61 1.71
CA PRO A 323 -20.21 -16.45 2.65
C PRO A 323 -20.79 -17.68 1.95
N GLY A 324 -20.57 -18.86 2.53
CA GLY A 324 -21.07 -20.14 2.00
C GLY A 324 -20.17 -20.83 0.97
N VAL A 325 -19.04 -20.22 0.58
CA VAL A 325 -18.01 -20.87 -0.24
C VAL A 325 -16.77 -21.11 0.63
N ALA A 326 -16.14 -22.28 0.52
CA ALA A 326 -14.91 -22.54 1.27
C ALA A 326 -13.80 -21.58 0.80
N PRO A 327 -13.08 -20.87 1.70
CA PRO A 327 -11.99 -19.96 1.33
C PRO A 327 -10.93 -20.59 0.41
N THR A 328 -10.64 -21.87 0.61
CA THR A 328 -9.72 -22.64 -0.23
C THR A 328 -10.21 -22.77 -1.67
N GLU A 329 -11.51 -22.93 -1.89
CA GLU A 329 -12.11 -23.04 -3.22
C GLU A 329 -12.00 -21.71 -3.96
N VAL A 330 -12.31 -20.60 -3.28
CA VAL A 330 -12.15 -19.25 -3.82
C VAL A 330 -10.68 -19.00 -4.19
N LEU A 331 -9.75 -19.30 -3.30
CA LEU A 331 -8.33 -19.09 -3.59
C LEU A 331 -7.88 -19.93 -4.80
N LEU A 332 -8.20 -21.23 -4.83
CA LEU A 332 -7.79 -22.12 -5.93
C LEU A 332 -8.32 -21.69 -7.30
N ARG A 333 -9.62 -21.37 -7.41
CA ARG A 333 -10.19 -20.97 -8.71
C ARG A 333 -9.59 -19.66 -9.22
N ASN A 334 -9.18 -18.75 -8.34
CA ASN A 334 -8.50 -17.51 -8.75
C ASN A 334 -7.05 -17.73 -9.12
N LEU A 335 -6.34 -18.63 -8.41
CA LEU A 335 -5.00 -19.01 -8.83
C LEU A 335 -4.98 -19.69 -10.20
N GLN A 336 -6.02 -20.47 -10.54
CA GLN A 336 -6.18 -21.02 -11.90
C GLN A 336 -6.31 -19.92 -12.96
N LYS A 337 -7.05 -18.84 -12.68
CA LYS A 337 -7.17 -17.68 -13.58
C LYS A 337 -5.83 -16.97 -13.85
N LEU A 338 -4.83 -17.16 -12.98
CA LEU A 338 -3.48 -16.59 -13.14
C LEU A 338 -2.54 -17.49 -13.96
N ASN A 339 -3.05 -18.56 -14.59
CA ASN A 339 -2.29 -19.51 -15.39
C ASN A 339 -1.10 -20.14 -14.64
N PHE A 340 -1.26 -20.44 -13.35
CA PHE A 340 -0.32 -21.33 -12.66
C PHE A 340 -0.38 -22.73 -13.29
N ASP A 341 0.80 -23.35 -13.45
CA ASP A 341 0.90 -24.73 -13.90
C ASP A 341 0.37 -25.72 -12.82
N GLU A 342 0.21 -26.99 -13.17
CA GLU A 342 -0.30 -28.02 -12.25
C GLU A 342 0.55 -28.12 -10.97
N VAL A 343 1.87 -27.97 -11.11
CA VAL A 343 2.81 -27.92 -10.00
C VAL A 343 2.49 -26.74 -9.09
N GLY A 344 2.25 -25.57 -9.65
CA GLY A 344 1.96 -24.38 -8.89
C GLY A 344 0.61 -24.41 -8.17
N LEU A 345 -0.41 -24.99 -8.81
CA LEU A 345 -1.69 -25.21 -8.17
C LEU A 345 -1.60 -26.24 -7.04
N SER A 346 -0.83 -27.31 -7.21
CA SER A 346 -0.61 -28.32 -6.16
C SER A 346 0.19 -27.75 -4.99
N LEU A 347 1.23 -26.94 -5.24
CA LEU A 347 1.92 -26.23 -4.17
C LEU A 347 0.97 -25.29 -3.43
N ALA A 348 0.15 -24.50 -4.14
CA ALA A 348 -0.83 -23.64 -3.49
C ALA A 348 -1.80 -24.44 -2.61
N LYS A 349 -2.31 -25.60 -3.06
CA LYS A 349 -3.16 -26.50 -2.26
C LYS A 349 -2.45 -26.96 -0.99
N PHE A 350 -1.18 -27.35 -1.09
CA PHE A 350 -0.39 -27.73 0.07
C PHE A 350 -0.27 -26.57 1.07
N LEU A 351 0.08 -25.37 0.60
CA LEU A 351 0.22 -24.19 1.46
C LEU A 351 -1.08 -23.81 2.15
N MET A 352 -2.21 -24.05 1.50
CA MET A 352 -3.53 -23.85 2.10
C MET A 352 -3.82 -24.78 3.28
N THR A 353 -3.06 -25.86 3.49
CA THR A 353 -3.21 -26.73 4.67
C THR A 353 -2.63 -26.13 5.95
N GLY A 354 -1.72 -25.15 5.83
CA GLY A 354 -0.95 -24.61 6.95
C GLY A 354 0.23 -25.49 7.37
N ASP A 355 0.44 -26.64 6.72
CA ASP A 355 1.67 -27.42 6.86
C ASP A 355 2.78 -26.81 5.99
N SER A 356 4.00 -26.82 6.50
CA SER A 356 5.20 -26.33 5.81
C SER A 356 6.35 -27.34 5.85
N SER A 357 6.10 -28.53 6.42
CA SER A 357 7.10 -29.58 6.51
C SER A 357 7.39 -30.20 5.15
N ARG A 358 8.66 -30.52 4.94
CA ARG A 358 9.13 -31.13 3.69
C ARG A 358 8.47 -32.50 3.44
N ASP A 359 8.24 -33.25 4.51
CA ASP A 359 7.67 -34.59 4.42
C ASP A 359 6.18 -34.54 4.05
N ALA A 360 5.41 -33.64 4.65
CA ALA A 360 4.01 -33.45 4.27
C ALA A 360 3.86 -32.90 2.85
N LEU A 361 4.78 -32.04 2.39
CA LEU A 361 4.80 -31.57 1.01
C LEU A 361 5.04 -32.73 0.04
N LYS A 362 6.04 -33.59 0.32
CA LYS A 362 6.31 -34.78 -0.50
C LYS A 362 5.10 -35.70 -0.55
N GLU A 363 4.44 -35.93 0.58
CA GLU A 363 3.23 -36.76 0.65
C GLU A 363 2.05 -36.14 -0.11
N HIS A 364 1.87 -34.82 -0.02
CA HIS A 364 0.84 -34.10 -0.78
C HIS A 364 1.03 -34.22 -2.29
N LEU A 365 2.26 -33.95 -2.76
CA LEU A 365 2.59 -34.00 -4.19
C LEU A 365 2.47 -35.42 -4.76
N ALA A 366 2.86 -36.43 -3.97
CA ALA A 366 2.66 -37.83 -4.33
C ALA A 366 1.17 -38.19 -4.47
N ARG A 367 0.30 -37.67 -3.59
CA ARG A 367 -1.15 -37.87 -3.67
C ARG A 367 -1.79 -37.17 -4.88
N GLU A 368 -1.29 -36.00 -5.25
CA GLU A 368 -1.76 -35.23 -6.42
C GLU A 368 -1.15 -35.73 -7.75
N ASN A 369 -0.39 -36.84 -7.74
CA ASN A 369 0.34 -37.37 -8.90
C ASN A 369 1.31 -36.37 -9.57
N VAL A 370 1.76 -35.35 -8.84
CA VAL A 370 2.75 -34.39 -9.33
C VAL A 370 4.14 -35.01 -9.19
N ARG A 371 4.74 -35.37 -10.32
CA ARG A 371 6.06 -36.02 -10.36
C ARG A 371 7.17 -34.99 -10.54
N PHE A 372 8.13 -35.02 -9.62
CA PHE A 372 9.43 -34.36 -9.77
C PHE A 372 10.48 -35.40 -10.15
N THR A 373 11.42 -35.03 -11.00
CA THR A 373 12.51 -35.94 -11.40
C THR A 373 13.56 -36.07 -10.30
N ASN A 374 13.66 -35.10 -9.38
CA ASN A 374 14.60 -35.12 -8.26
C ASN A 374 14.24 -34.12 -7.12
N ASP A 375 14.94 -34.23 -5.99
CA ASP A 375 14.78 -33.35 -4.81
C ASP A 375 15.15 -31.88 -5.09
N TYR A 376 15.98 -31.60 -6.09
CA TYR A 376 16.40 -30.24 -6.45
C TYR A 376 15.27 -29.49 -7.15
N GLU A 377 14.48 -30.13 -8.01
CA GLU A 377 13.28 -29.55 -8.62
C GLU A 377 12.21 -29.23 -7.57
N LEU A 378 12.01 -30.11 -6.59
CA LEU A 378 11.09 -29.85 -5.47
C LEU A 378 11.52 -28.61 -4.67
N LEU A 379 12.81 -28.51 -4.32
CA LEU A 379 13.37 -27.35 -3.64
C LEU A 379 13.27 -26.09 -4.50
N ALA A 380 13.50 -26.19 -5.81
CA ALA A 380 13.33 -25.08 -6.74
C ALA A 380 11.88 -24.60 -6.81
N CYS A 381 10.90 -25.49 -6.79
CA CYS A 381 9.48 -25.13 -6.76
C CYS A 381 9.05 -24.52 -5.42
N VAL A 382 9.47 -25.08 -4.29
CA VAL A 382 9.22 -24.49 -2.97
C VAL A 382 9.85 -23.11 -2.87
N ARG A 383 11.08 -22.97 -3.37
CA ARG A 383 11.79 -21.70 -3.43
C ARG A 383 11.06 -20.73 -4.35
N MET A 384 10.63 -21.16 -5.53
CA MET A 384 9.81 -20.38 -6.46
C MET A 384 8.53 -19.90 -5.78
N PHE A 385 7.87 -20.70 -4.95
CA PHE A 385 6.66 -20.30 -4.23
C PHE A 385 6.91 -19.39 -3.02
N ARG A 386 8.02 -19.58 -2.29
CA ARG A 386 8.43 -18.66 -1.23
C ARG A 386 8.90 -17.31 -1.78
N GLU A 387 9.54 -17.35 -2.94
CA GLU A 387 10.06 -16.16 -3.63
C GLU A 387 8.99 -15.54 -4.54
N ALA A 388 7.94 -16.29 -4.92
CA ALA A 388 6.77 -15.79 -5.62
C ALA A 388 6.10 -14.74 -4.74
N PRO A 389 6.02 -13.49 -5.22
CA PRO A 389 5.42 -12.42 -4.43
C PRO A 389 4.01 -12.78 -3.97
N GLY A 390 3.69 -12.44 -2.72
CA GLY A 390 2.39 -12.67 -2.10
C GLY A 390 2.08 -14.10 -1.64
N PHE A 391 2.82 -15.12 -2.09
CA PHE A 391 2.64 -16.50 -1.59
C PHE A 391 3.33 -16.75 -0.26
N GLY A 392 4.33 -15.94 0.09
CA GLY A 392 4.96 -15.96 1.43
C GLY A 392 3.95 -15.86 2.57
N ALA A 393 2.85 -15.13 2.37
CA ALA A 393 1.76 -14.99 3.33
C ALA A 393 1.01 -16.31 3.60
N LEU A 394 1.01 -17.25 2.65
CA LEU A 394 0.41 -18.57 2.86
C LEU A 394 1.33 -19.51 3.67
N PHE A 395 2.62 -19.18 3.81
CA PHE A 395 3.59 -19.93 4.63
C PHE A 395 3.66 -19.46 6.09
N ALA A 396 3.15 -18.25 6.40
CA ALA A 396 3.20 -17.61 7.71
C ALA A 396 1.82 -17.63 8.39
#